data_AF-A0A1Q7ZKA5-F1
#
_entry.id   AF-A0A1Q7ZKA5-F1
#
_cell.length_a   1.000
_cell.length_b   1.000
_cell.length_c   1.000
_cell.angle_alpha   90.00
_cell.angle_beta   90.00
_cell.angle_gamma   90.00
#
_symmetry.space_group_name_H-M   'P 1'
#
loop_
_entity.id
_entity.type
_entity.pdbx_description
1 polymer ?
#
loop_
_entity_poly.entity_id
_entity_poly.type
_entity_poly.pdbx_seq_one_letter_code
_entity_poly.pdbx_strand_id
1 'polypeptide(L)'
;MDFDRTCLGDPAIDVGAFMAQCDKEALATGRDQLRQLADSFLDDYASYAGEVDEGLRHRARLMRVLALVRLAVRTFQYAPLAYARDGTSARSELLLHEAATCLAELDR
;
A
#
# COMPACT_ATOMS: atom_id res chain seq x y z
N MET A 1 18.21 7.99 -5.60
CA MET A 1 17.71 7.38 -4.35
C MET A 1 17.26 8.52 -3.45
N ASP A 2 16.08 8.43 -2.85
CA ASP A 2 15.42 9.49 -2.06
C ASP A 2 15.39 9.08 -0.58
N PHE A 3 16.50 9.35 0.13
CA PHE A 3 16.68 8.96 1.54
C PHE A 3 16.36 10.09 2.52
N ASP A 4 15.69 11.15 2.07
CA ASP A 4 15.47 12.39 2.83
C ASP A 4 14.62 12.19 4.10
N ARG A 5 13.94 11.05 4.22
CA ARG A 5 13.07 10.67 5.35
C ARG A 5 13.59 9.49 6.16
N THR A 6 14.82 9.05 5.90
CA THR A 6 15.39 7.89 6.58
C THR A 6 15.62 8.20 8.06
N CYS A 7 15.12 7.34 8.93
CA CYS A 7 15.35 7.41 10.36
C CYS A 7 15.26 6.00 10.97
N LEU A 8 15.60 5.88 12.26
CA LEU A 8 15.23 4.69 13.03
C LEU A 8 13.73 4.76 13.31
N GLY A 9 12.99 3.77 12.81
CA GLY A 9 11.53 3.75 12.90
C GLY A 9 10.97 2.34 12.84
N ASP A 10 9.65 2.26 12.78
CA ASP A 10 8.93 1.00 12.67
C ASP A 10 9.11 0.40 11.26
N PRO A 11 9.71 -0.80 11.11
CA PRO A 11 9.91 -1.44 9.80
C PRO A 11 8.59 -1.70 9.05
N ALA A 12 7.46 -1.81 9.77
CA ALA A 12 6.15 -1.95 9.16
C ALA A 12 5.79 -0.79 8.21
N ILE A 13 6.36 0.40 8.45
CA ILE A 13 6.14 1.57 7.59
C ILE A 13 6.73 1.33 6.19
N ASP A 14 7.96 0.82 6.12
CA ASP A 14 8.64 0.58 4.85
C ASP A 14 8.02 -0.61 4.11
N VAL A 15 7.71 -1.70 4.83
CA VAL A 15 7.04 -2.87 4.25
C VAL A 15 5.64 -2.49 3.73
N GLY A 16 4.85 -1.78 4.53
CA GLY A 16 3.52 -1.32 4.11
C GLY A 16 3.58 -0.37 2.91
N ALA A 17 4.56 0.54 2.88
CA ALA A 17 4.76 1.43 1.74
C ALA A 17 5.15 0.68 0.45
N PHE A 18 6.00 -0.35 0.56
CA PHE A 18 6.35 -1.22 -0.57
C PHE A 18 5.11 -1.96 -1.10
N MET A 19 4.34 -2.59 -0.22
CA MET A 19 3.12 -3.32 -0.60
C MET A 19 2.11 -2.41 -1.30
N ALA A 20 1.86 -1.21 -0.75
CA ALA A 20 0.95 -0.24 -1.36
C ALA A 20 1.41 0.25 -2.75
N GLN A 21 2.73 0.28 -2.99
CA GLN A 21 3.29 0.63 -4.29
C GLN A 21 3.11 -0.51 -5.31
N CYS A 22 3.19 -1.78 -4.87
CA CYS A 22 2.81 -2.92 -5.70
C CYS A 22 1.32 -2.88 -6.09
N ASP A 23 0.43 -2.59 -5.14
CA ASP A 23 -1.02 -2.48 -5.39
C ASP A 23 -1.34 -1.36 -6.39
N LYS A 24 -0.74 -0.18 -6.19
CA LYS A 24 -0.89 0.94 -7.11
C LYS A 24 -0.45 0.58 -8.53
N GLU A 25 0.61 -0.20 -8.68
CA GLU A 25 1.11 -0.65 -9.97
C GLU A 25 0.22 -1.75 -10.57
N ALA A 26 -0.31 -2.65 -9.74
CA ALA A 26 -1.33 -3.63 -10.14
C ALA A 26 -2.56 -2.93 -10.72
N LEU A 27 -3.09 -1.93 -10.02
CA LEU A 27 -4.22 -1.11 -10.49
C LEU A 27 -3.92 -0.37 -11.81
N ALA A 28 -2.69 0.12 -11.98
CA ALA A 28 -2.31 0.88 -13.18
C ALA A 28 -2.10 -0.02 -14.41
N THR A 29 -1.68 -1.27 -14.21
CA THR A 29 -1.25 -2.17 -15.29
C THR A 29 -2.18 -3.37 -15.50
N GLY A 30 -3.11 -3.62 -14.59
CA GLY A 30 -3.94 -4.83 -14.55
C GLY A 30 -3.17 -6.10 -14.16
N ARG A 31 -1.95 -5.97 -13.61
CA ARG A 31 -1.09 -7.11 -13.26
C ARG A 31 -1.32 -7.55 -11.81
N ASP A 32 -2.31 -8.40 -11.60
CA ASP A 32 -2.70 -8.87 -10.26
C ASP A 32 -1.57 -9.64 -9.53
N GLN A 33 -0.57 -10.18 -10.24
CA GLN A 33 0.58 -10.85 -9.61
C GLN A 33 1.38 -9.91 -8.70
N LEU A 34 1.27 -8.58 -8.87
CA LEU A 34 1.94 -7.61 -8.01
C LEU A 34 1.33 -7.58 -6.60
N ARG A 35 0.03 -7.85 -6.45
CA ARG A 35 -0.59 -7.99 -5.11
C ARG A 35 -0.08 -9.24 -4.40
N GLN A 36 0.02 -10.35 -5.15
CA GLN A 36 0.59 -11.61 -4.64
C GLN A 36 2.06 -11.42 -4.23
N LEU A 37 2.85 -10.70 -5.03
CA LEU A 37 4.22 -10.34 -4.70
C LEU A 37 4.31 -9.55 -3.38
N ALA A 38 3.41 -8.60 -3.16
CA ALA A 38 3.37 -7.81 -1.93
C ALA A 38 3.15 -8.70 -0.70
N ASP A 39 2.22 -9.65 -0.78
CA ASP A 39 1.92 -10.57 0.32
C ASP A 39 3.06 -11.57 0.54
N SER A 40 3.61 -12.16 -0.52
CA SER A 40 4.78 -13.05 -0.42
C SER A 40 6.01 -12.33 0.15
N PHE A 41 6.23 -11.07 -0.22
CA PHE A 41 7.32 -10.27 0.36
C PHE A 41 7.13 -10.08 1.86
N LEU A 42 5.92 -9.78 2.33
CA LEU A 42 5.63 -9.67 3.76
C LEU A 42 5.86 -11.00 4.47
N ASP A 43 5.44 -12.11 3.85
CA ASP A 43 5.62 -13.46 4.41
C ASP A 43 7.10 -13.78 4.65
N ASP A 44 7.92 -13.55 3.62
CA ASP A 44 9.36 -13.78 3.68
C ASP A 44 10.02 -12.81 4.66
N TYR A 45 9.71 -11.51 4.59
CA TYR A 45 10.28 -10.48 5.46
C TYR A 45 9.99 -10.75 6.94
N ALA A 46 8.76 -11.13 7.27
CA ALA A 46 8.38 -11.50 8.63
C ALA A 46 9.04 -12.81 9.09
N SER A 47 9.31 -13.75 8.19
CA SER A 47 10.04 -14.98 8.54
C SER A 47 11.48 -14.69 9.00
N TYR A 48 12.13 -13.68 8.42
CA TYR A 48 13.47 -13.23 8.83
C TYR A 48 13.47 -12.43 10.13
N ALA A 49 12.38 -11.72 10.44
CA ALA A 49 12.24 -11.00 11.71
C ALA A 49 12.07 -11.96 12.92
N GLY A 50 11.54 -13.16 12.69
CA GLY A 50 11.37 -14.19 13.71
C GLY A 50 10.39 -13.81 14.83
N GLU A 51 10.53 -14.42 16.00
CA GLU A 51 9.69 -14.18 17.20
C GLU A 51 9.87 -12.77 17.81
N VAL A 52 10.85 -12.00 17.34
CA VAL A 52 11.16 -10.68 17.90
C VAL A 52 10.06 -9.66 17.62
N ASP A 53 9.23 -9.89 16.60
CA ASP A 53 8.18 -8.96 16.18
C ASP A 53 6.92 -9.69 15.68
N GLU A 54 6.24 -10.37 16.60
CA GLU A 54 4.97 -11.08 16.34
C GLU A 54 3.89 -10.16 15.73
N GLY A 55 3.97 -8.85 16.00
CA GLY A 55 3.03 -7.85 15.50
C GLY A 55 3.35 -7.27 14.12
N LEU A 56 4.52 -7.59 13.54
CA LEU A 56 5.00 -7.01 12.28
C LEU A 56 4.00 -7.18 11.14
N ARG A 57 3.44 -8.38 10.99
CA ARG A 57 2.48 -8.69 9.91
C ARG A 57 1.24 -7.81 9.98
N HIS A 58 0.66 -7.69 11.17
CA HIS A 58 -0.53 -6.86 11.38
C HIS A 58 -0.21 -5.37 11.12
N ARG A 59 0.87 -4.86 11.71
CA ARG A 59 1.29 -3.47 11.52
C ARG A 59 1.61 -3.16 10.05
N ALA A 60 2.30 -4.04 9.34
CA ALA A 60 2.67 -3.84 7.94
C ALA A 60 1.43 -3.77 7.04
N ARG A 61 0.44 -4.65 7.26
CA ARG A 61 -0.85 -4.60 6.56
C ARG A 61 -1.63 -3.31 6.88
N LEU A 62 -1.62 -2.85 8.13
CA LEU A 62 -2.22 -1.56 8.48
C LEU A 62 -1.48 -0.39 7.79
N MET A 63 -0.16 -0.43 7.76
CA MET A 63 0.66 0.59 7.08
C MET A 63 0.47 0.57 5.56
N ARG A 64 0.21 -0.58 4.95
CA ARG A 64 -0.21 -0.71 3.54
C ARG A 64 -1.50 0.07 3.28
N VAL A 65 -2.52 -0.12 4.11
CA VAL A 65 -3.80 0.63 4.01
C VAL A 65 -3.54 2.13 4.11
N LEU A 66 -2.79 2.58 5.13
CA LEU A 66 -2.47 4.00 5.33
C LEU A 66 -1.67 4.59 4.15
N ALA A 67 -0.74 3.83 3.59
CA ALA A 67 0.05 4.24 2.43
C ALA A 67 -0.82 4.38 1.17
N LEU A 68 -1.78 3.48 0.94
CA LEU A 68 -2.76 3.59 -0.15
C LEU A 68 -3.63 4.85 0.00
N VAL A 69 -4.14 5.13 1.19
CA VAL A 69 -4.90 6.36 1.47
C VAL A 69 -4.05 7.60 1.19
N ARG A 70 -2.78 7.59 1.62
CA ARG A 70 -1.84 8.69 1.35
C ARG A 70 -1.57 8.89 -0.15
N LEU A 71 -1.44 7.79 -0.90
CA LEU A 71 -1.28 7.84 -2.36
C LEU A 71 -2.53 8.41 -3.03
N ALA A 72 -3.74 8.04 -2.57
CA ALA A 72 -4.99 8.57 -3.08
C ALA A 72 -5.08 10.09 -2.87
N VAL A 73 -4.80 10.57 -1.65
CA VAL A 73 -4.81 11.99 -1.30
C VAL A 73 -3.80 12.77 -2.15
N ARG A 74 -2.57 12.27 -2.28
CA ARG A 74 -1.55 12.92 -3.14
C ARG A 74 -1.98 12.98 -4.60
N THR A 75 -2.57 11.92 -5.11
CA THR A 75 -3.07 11.85 -6.50
C THR A 75 -4.17 12.90 -6.71
N PHE A 76 -5.11 13.01 -5.78
CA PHE A 76 -6.16 14.03 -5.82
C PHE A 76 -5.60 15.45 -5.74
N GLN A 77 -4.64 15.72 -4.84
CA GLN A 77 -4.01 17.04 -4.72
C GLN A 77 -3.29 17.48 -6.00
N TYR A 78 -2.66 16.54 -6.71
CA TYR A 78 -1.96 16.84 -7.96
C TYR A 78 -2.92 17.09 -9.14
N ALA A 79 -4.01 16.33 -9.22
CA ALA A 79 -4.96 16.41 -10.33
C ALA A 79 -6.42 16.31 -9.84
N PRO A 80 -6.94 17.35 -9.14
CA PRO A 80 -8.24 17.28 -8.48
C PRO A 80 -9.40 17.16 -9.47
N LEU A 81 -9.23 17.55 -10.74
CA LEU A 81 -10.24 17.49 -11.79
C LEU A 81 -10.12 16.25 -12.70
N ALA A 82 -9.21 15.32 -12.40
CA ALA A 82 -9.02 14.12 -13.24
C ALA A 82 -10.28 13.25 -13.32
N TYR A 83 -11.10 13.23 -12.27
CA TYR A 83 -12.38 12.50 -12.26
C TYR A 83 -13.37 12.96 -13.33
N ALA A 84 -13.29 14.22 -13.77
CA ALA A 84 -14.24 14.81 -14.70
C ALA A 84 -13.88 14.56 -16.18
N ARG A 85 -12.67 14.05 -16.45
CA ARG A 85 -12.13 13.96 -17.82
C ARG A 85 -12.41 12.63 -18.51
N ASP A 86 -12.33 11.51 -17.78
CA ASP A 86 -12.22 10.20 -18.41
C ASP A 86 -13.44 9.28 -18.21
N GLY A 87 -14.50 9.74 -17.53
CA GLY A 87 -15.73 8.94 -17.26
C GLY A 87 -15.49 7.62 -16.50
N THR A 88 -14.25 7.37 -16.08
CA THR A 88 -13.75 6.21 -15.35
C THR A 88 -13.45 6.65 -13.91
N SER A 89 -13.51 5.70 -12.96
CA SER A 89 -13.16 5.97 -11.56
C SER A 89 -11.78 6.63 -11.50
N ALA A 90 -11.73 7.82 -10.90
CA ALA A 90 -10.48 8.55 -10.78
C ALA A 90 -9.43 7.68 -10.08
N ARG A 91 -8.16 7.80 -10.45
CA ARG A 91 -7.08 7.02 -9.85
C ARG A 91 -7.05 7.09 -8.31
N SER A 92 -7.45 8.23 -7.73
CA SER A 92 -7.64 8.38 -6.28
C SER A 92 -8.77 7.52 -5.72
N GLU A 93 -9.88 7.36 -6.43
CA GLU A 93 -11.01 6.51 -6.04
C GLU A 93 -10.61 5.03 -6.07
N LEU A 94 -9.92 4.58 -7.13
CA LEU A 94 -9.40 3.21 -7.22
C LEU A 94 -8.47 2.87 -6.05
N LEU A 95 -7.58 3.79 -5.68
CA LEU A 95 -6.70 3.62 -4.52
C LEU A 95 -7.46 3.58 -3.19
N LEU A 96 -8.53 4.36 -3.03
CA LEU A 96 -9.38 4.30 -1.84
C LEU A 96 -10.16 2.99 -1.76
N HIS A 97 -10.66 2.49 -2.88
CA HIS A 97 -11.36 1.21 -2.94
C HIS A 97 -10.43 0.04 -2.59
N GLU A 98 -9.20 0.07 -3.11
CA GLU A 98 -8.16 -0.90 -2.77
C GLU A 98 -7.83 -0.84 -1.27
N ALA A 99 -7.66 0.36 -0.71
CA ALA A 99 -7.41 0.55 0.72
C ALA A 99 -8.54 -0.01 1.59
N ALA A 100 -9.79 0.22 1.19
CA ALA A 100 -10.97 -0.31 1.88
C ALA A 100 -11.03 -1.85 1.81
N THR A 101 -10.67 -2.43 0.67
CA THR A 101 -10.60 -3.90 0.49
C THR A 101 -9.54 -4.50 1.42
N CYS A 102 -8.33 -3.93 1.41
CA CYS A 102 -7.24 -4.36 2.29
C CYS A 102 -7.62 -4.21 3.79
N LEU A 103 -8.33 -3.14 4.15
CA LEU A 103 -8.80 -2.93 5.52
C LEU A 103 -9.84 -3.97 5.94
N ALA A 104 -10.76 -4.33 5.06
CA ALA A 104 -11.76 -5.37 5.34
C ALA A 104 -11.14 -6.77 5.49
N GLU A 105 -9.99 -7.02 4.88
CA GLU A 105 -9.23 -8.27 5.02
C GLU A 105 -8.41 -8.33 6.32
N LEU A 106 -8.06 -7.18 6.90
CA LEU A 106 -7.37 -7.09 8.20
C LEU A 106 -8.25 -7.52 9.37
N ASP A 107 -9.57 -7.34 9.26
CA ASP A 107 -10.56 -7.64 10.29
C ASP A 107 -11.08 -9.09 10.25
N ARG A 108 -10.58 -9.91 9.30
CA ARG A 108 -10.92 -11.34 9.16
C ARG A 108 -9.84 -12.23 9.76
#